data_AF-A0A974CBL6-F1
#
_entry.id   AF-A0A974CBL6-F1
#
_cell.length_a   1.000
_cell.length_b   1.000
_cell.length_c   1.000
_cell.angle_alpha   90.00
_cell.angle_beta   90.00
_cell.angle_gamma   90.00
#
_symmetry.space_group_name_H-M   'P 1'
#
loop_
_entity.id
_entity.type
_entity.pdbx_description
1 polymer ?
#
loop_
_entity_poly.entity_id
_entity_poly.type
_entity_poly.pdbx_seq_one_letter_code
_entity_poly.pdbx_strand_id
1 'polypeptide(L)'
;MDVHTQEQKLNEVFSQENDETMSSLREHFNKLETLSLKEMRTWWEIASFEKYLSLKMIPRGLRIKKYPTFLTNDDECMDQWNKILSDCSLRLMALLIDKNRQTYDLLRNDISKIKK
;
A
#
# COMPACT_ATOMS: atom_id res chain seq x y z
N MET A 1 -10.49 37.05 47.84
CA MET A 1 -10.39 36.16 46.65
C MET A 1 -9.16 35.32 46.87
N ASP A 2 -9.35 34.01 46.96
CA ASP A 2 -8.36 33.07 47.50
C ASP A 2 -7.33 32.71 46.42
N VAL A 3 -6.09 33.19 46.59
CA VAL A 3 -4.98 33.02 45.64
C VAL A 3 -4.69 31.53 45.41
N HIS A 4 -4.93 30.71 46.43
CA HIS A 4 -4.69 29.27 46.40
C HIS A 4 -5.63 28.53 45.43
N THR A 5 -6.85 29.03 45.24
CA THR A 5 -7.83 28.47 44.28
C THR A 5 -7.53 28.86 42.84
N GLN A 6 -6.86 29.99 42.62
CA GLN A 6 -6.43 30.44 41.30
C GLN A 6 -5.24 29.61 40.78
N GLU A 7 -4.26 29.29 41.63
CA GLU A 7 -3.12 28.45 41.26
C GLU A 7 -3.52 27.00 40.95
N GLN A 8 -4.47 26.44 41.69
CA GLN A 8 -4.99 25.08 41.44
C GLN A 8 -5.70 24.99 40.09
N LYS A 9 -6.54 25.97 39.74
CA LYS A 9 -7.20 26.03 38.44
C LYS A 9 -6.22 26.23 37.30
N LEU A 10 -5.17 27.04 37.51
CA LEU A 10 -4.12 27.23 36.51
C LEU A 10 -3.39 25.91 36.24
N ASN A 11 -3.00 25.18 37.28
CA ASN A 11 -2.32 23.90 37.15
C ASN A 11 -3.19 22.81 36.50
N GLU A 12 -4.49 22.77 36.79
CA GLU A 12 -5.43 21.87 36.10
C GLU A 12 -5.51 22.17 34.61
N VAL A 13 -5.69 23.44 34.23
CA VAL A 13 -5.75 23.87 32.82
C VAL A 13 -4.44 23.55 32.09
N PHE A 14 -3.29 23.87 32.69
CA PHE A 14 -1.97 23.57 32.12
C PHE A 14 -1.71 22.06 31.98
N SER A 15 -2.18 21.24 32.92
CA SER A 15 -2.02 19.78 32.85
C SER A 15 -2.91 19.17 31.77
N GLN A 16 -4.11 19.71 31.59
CA GLN A 16 -5.09 19.24 30.61
C GLN A 16 -4.68 19.61 29.18
N GLU A 17 -4.18 20.83 28.95
CA GLU A 17 -3.61 21.24 27.66
C GLU A 17 -2.39 20.41 27.26
N ASN A 18 -1.56 20.04 28.23
CA ASN A 18 -0.37 19.23 27.97
C ASN A 18 -0.72 17.77 27.60
N ASP A 19 -1.77 17.21 28.20
CA ASP A 19 -2.27 15.86 27.89
C ASP A 19 -2.95 15.81 26.52
N GLU A 20 -3.75 16.83 26.17
CA GLU A 20 -4.35 16.97 24.83
C GLU A 20 -3.29 17.12 23.74
N THR A 21 -2.25 17.92 23.99
CA THR A 21 -1.13 18.13 23.05
C THR A 21 -0.33 16.84 22.85
N MET A 22 -0.06 16.11 23.93
CA MET A 22 0.63 14.81 23.88
C MET A 22 -0.18 13.73 23.18
N SER A 23 -1.50 13.72 23.38
CA SER A 23 -2.43 12.83 22.68
C SER A 23 -2.42 13.12 21.17
N SER A 24 -2.54 14.40 20.79
CA SER A 24 -2.48 14.84 19.40
C SER A 24 -1.15 14.47 18.72
N LEU A 25 -0.01 14.69 19.39
CA LEU A 25 1.31 14.27 18.90
C LEU A 25 1.37 12.76 18.64
N ARG A 26 0.88 11.95 19.58
CA ARG A 26 0.84 10.48 19.45
C ARG A 26 -0.01 10.04 18.25
N GLU A 27 -1.14 10.69 18.00
CA GLU A 27 -1.96 10.41 16.82
C GLU A 27 -1.22 10.73 15.52
N HIS A 28 -0.51 11.86 15.45
CA HIS A 28 0.30 12.22 14.29
C HIS A 28 1.42 11.21 14.04
N PHE A 29 2.11 10.75 15.10
CA PHE A 29 3.13 9.71 14.98
C PHE A 29 2.54 8.37 14.52
N ASN A 30 1.45 7.90 15.11
CA ASN A 30 0.79 6.65 14.72
C ASN A 30 0.33 6.70 13.25
N LYS A 31 -0.20 7.85 12.82
CA LYS A 31 -0.61 8.07 11.43
C LYS A 31 0.58 8.04 10.48
N LEU A 32 1.68 8.71 10.84
CA LEU A 32 2.92 8.71 10.07
C LEU A 32 3.49 7.30 9.94
N GLU A 33 3.56 6.55 11.04
CA GLU A 33 4.03 5.16 11.06
C GLU A 33 3.17 4.29 10.14
N THR A 34 1.84 4.35 10.29
CA THR A 34 0.89 3.58 9.47
C THR A 34 1.05 3.88 7.99
N LEU A 35 1.19 5.16 7.62
CA LEU A 35 1.37 5.56 6.22
C LEU A 35 2.74 5.14 5.68
N SER A 36 3.80 5.26 6.49
CA SER A 36 5.16 4.86 6.08
C SER A 36 5.25 3.35 5.84
N LEU A 37 4.61 2.53 6.69
CA LEU A 37 4.53 1.09 6.49
C LEU A 37 3.76 0.73 5.21
N LYS A 38 2.66 1.44 4.92
CA LYS A 38 1.91 1.27 3.67
C LYS A 38 2.75 1.66 2.46
N GLU A 39 3.46 2.79 2.52
CA GLU A 39 4.36 3.25 1.46
C GLU A 39 5.43 2.19 1.14
N MET A 40 6.13 1.71 2.18
CA MET A 40 7.16 0.69 2.03
C MET A 40 6.60 -0.60 1.42
N ARG A 41 5.45 -1.07 1.90
CA ARG A 41 4.79 -2.26 1.36
C ARG A 41 4.44 -2.08 -0.12
N THR A 42 3.80 -0.97 -0.49
CA THR A 42 3.42 -0.70 -1.88
C THR A 42 4.64 -0.62 -2.79
N TRP A 43 5.74 -0.01 -2.31
CA TRP A 43 7.00 0.02 -3.04
C TRP A 43 7.56 -1.39 -3.28
N TRP A 44 7.56 -2.25 -2.26
CA TRP A 44 8.01 -3.63 -2.41
C TRP A 44 7.15 -4.44 -3.39
N GLU A 45 5.84 -4.22 -3.40
CA GLU A 45 4.93 -4.86 -4.35
C GLU A 45 5.27 -4.45 -5.80
N ILE A 46 5.51 -3.14 -6.03
CA ILE A 46 5.96 -2.61 -7.33
C ILE A 46 7.28 -3.25 -7.75
N ALA A 47 8.32 -3.14 -6.91
CA ALA A 47 9.66 -3.64 -7.22
C ALA A 47 9.66 -5.15 -7.49
N SER A 48 8.86 -5.91 -6.74
CA SER A 48 8.70 -7.34 -6.96
C SER A 48 8.08 -7.64 -8.31
N PHE A 49 6.95 -7.00 -8.65
CA PHE A 49 6.28 -7.21 -9.93
C PHE A 49 7.13 -6.75 -11.12
N GLU A 50 7.87 -5.65 -11.03
CA GLU A 50 8.82 -5.23 -12.06
C GLU A 50 9.89 -6.31 -12.29
N LYS A 51 10.39 -6.91 -11.22
CA LYS A 51 11.34 -8.02 -11.32
C LYS A 51 10.71 -9.24 -12.01
N TYR A 52 9.49 -9.61 -11.65
CA TYR A 52 8.75 -10.70 -12.31
C TYR A 52 8.57 -10.44 -13.82
N LEU A 53 8.19 -9.21 -14.21
CA LEU A 53 8.05 -8.82 -15.61
C LEU A 53 9.37 -8.90 -16.38
N SER A 54 10.47 -8.43 -15.77
CA SER A 54 11.80 -8.47 -16.39
C SER A 54 12.25 -9.90 -16.70
N LEU A 55 11.84 -10.86 -15.85
CA LEU A 55 12.16 -12.27 -16.00
C LEU A 55 11.08 -13.06 -16.78
N LYS A 56 10.02 -12.40 -17.25
CA LYS A 56 8.83 -13.05 -17.85
C LYS A 56 8.24 -14.15 -16.97
N MET A 57 8.34 -13.99 -15.65
CA MET A 57 7.84 -14.94 -14.66
C MET A 57 6.46 -14.54 -14.17
N ILE A 58 5.53 -15.50 -14.09
CA ILE A 58 4.17 -15.27 -13.59
C ILE A 58 4.02 -15.86 -12.18
N PRO A 59 3.79 -15.03 -11.15
CA PRO A 59 3.47 -15.46 -9.79
C PRO A 59 2.30 -16.45 -9.79
N ARG A 60 2.34 -17.41 -8.87
CA ARG A 60 1.31 -18.47 -8.79
C ARG A 60 -0.11 -17.90 -8.68
N GLY A 61 -0.29 -16.83 -7.90
CA GLY A 61 -1.60 -16.18 -7.71
C GLY A 61 -2.12 -15.41 -8.93
N LEU A 62 -1.27 -15.07 -9.90
CA LEU A 62 -1.65 -14.37 -11.14
C LEU A 62 -1.77 -15.32 -12.34
N ARG A 63 -1.45 -16.60 -12.17
CA ARG A 63 -1.44 -17.56 -13.28
C ARG A 63 -2.87 -17.94 -13.67
N ILE A 64 -3.28 -17.53 -14.87
CA ILE A 64 -4.59 -17.91 -15.42
C ILE A 64 -4.54 -19.40 -15.82
N LYS A 65 -5.42 -20.21 -15.23
CA LYS A 65 -5.61 -21.63 -15.57
C LYS A 65 -7.01 -21.82 -16.17
N LYS A 66 -7.11 -21.65 -17.48
CA LYS A 66 -8.34 -21.92 -18.25
C LYS A 66 -8.01 -22.88 -19.36
N TYR A 67 -8.95 -23.77 -19.65
CA TYR A 67 -8.81 -24.78 -20.69
C TYR A 67 -10.00 -24.66 -21.63
N PRO A 68 -9.78 -24.77 -22.95
CA PRO A 68 -10.87 -24.83 -23.91
C PRO A 68 -11.68 -26.11 -23.69
N THR A 69 -13.01 -26.02 -23.75
CA THR A 69 -13.90 -27.16 -23.50
C THR A 69 -13.91 -28.17 -24.66
N PHE A 70 -13.56 -27.74 -25.87
CA PHE A 70 -13.73 -28.52 -27.10
C PHE A 70 -12.42 -28.96 -27.77
N LEU A 71 -11.26 -28.59 -27.20
CA LEU A 71 -9.94 -28.82 -27.79
C LEU A 71 -9.11 -29.70 -26.87
N THR A 72 -9.28 -31.01 -26.98
CA THR A 72 -8.64 -31.99 -26.09
C THR A 72 -7.41 -32.68 -26.68
N ASN A 73 -7.19 -32.61 -28.00
CA ASN A 73 -6.15 -33.41 -28.69
C ASN A 73 -5.23 -32.61 -29.64
N ASP A 74 -5.28 -31.27 -29.61
CA ASP A 74 -4.43 -30.41 -30.44
C ASP A 74 -3.39 -29.70 -29.56
N ASP A 75 -2.18 -30.28 -29.51
CA ASP A 75 -1.07 -29.76 -28.72
C ASP A 75 -0.62 -28.37 -29.19
N GLU A 76 -0.66 -28.10 -30.50
CA GLU A 76 -0.26 -26.81 -31.05
C GLU A 76 -1.23 -25.71 -30.61
N CYS A 77 -2.53 -25.99 -30.69
CA CYS A 77 -3.55 -25.06 -30.21
C CYS A 77 -3.42 -24.81 -28.69
N MET A 78 -3.15 -25.86 -27.91
CA MET A 78 -2.96 -25.74 -26.46
C MET A 78 -1.72 -24.92 -26.09
N ASP A 79 -0.63 -25.03 -26.84
CA ASP A 79 0.57 -24.21 -26.64
C ASP A 79 0.29 -22.73 -26.95
N GLN A 80 -0.40 -22.45 -28.06
CA GLN A 80 -0.81 -21.09 -28.39
C GLN A 80 -1.77 -20.51 -27.35
N TRP A 81 -2.71 -21.31 -26.86
CA TRP A 81 -3.64 -20.93 -25.80
C TRP A 81 -2.89 -20.56 -24.52
N ASN A 82 -1.97 -21.40 -24.06
CA ASN A 82 -1.16 -21.15 -22.87
C ASN A 82 -0.28 -19.91 -23.03
N LYS A 83 0.23 -19.64 -24.24
CA LYS A 83 0.99 -18.43 -24.55
C LYS A 83 0.13 -17.17 -24.42
N ILE A 84 -1.11 -17.19 -24.93
CA ILE A 84 -2.06 -16.07 -24.81
C ILE A 84 -2.40 -15.82 -23.33
N LEU A 85 -2.70 -16.88 -22.56
CA LEU A 85 -2.97 -16.74 -21.12
C LEU A 85 -1.77 -16.18 -20.35
N SER A 86 -0.56 -16.58 -20.73
CA SER A 86 0.67 -16.08 -20.13
C SER A 86 0.89 -14.60 -20.43
N ASP A 87 0.69 -14.18 -21.69
CA ASP A 87 0.77 -12.76 -22.09
C ASP A 87 -0.26 -11.91 -21.33
N CYS A 88 -1.50 -12.41 -21.23
CA CYS A 88 -2.55 -11.77 -20.45
C CYS A 88 -2.14 -11.60 -18.97
N SER A 89 -1.59 -12.65 -18.35
CA SER A 89 -1.11 -12.60 -16.96
C SER A 89 0.00 -11.56 -16.75
N LEU A 90 0.90 -11.41 -17.72
CA LEU A 90 1.95 -10.39 -17.68
C LEU A 90 1.36 -8.97 -17.83
N ARG A 91 0.41 -8.77 -18.75
CA ARG A 91 -0.29 -7.49 -18.91
C ARG A 91 -1.07 -7.09 -17.65
N LEU A 92 -1.74 -8.04 -17.01
CA LEU A 92 -2.42 -7.80 -15.73
C LEU A 92 -1.43 -7.38 -14.64
N MET A 93 -0.25 -7.97 -14.61
CA MET A 93 0.79 -7.56 -13.67
C MET A 93 1.29 -6.14 -13.94
N ALA A 94 1.49 -5.77 -15.21
CA ALA A 94 1.84 -4.40 -15.58
C ALA A 94 0.76 -3.39 -15.14
N LEU A 95 -0.52 -3.73 -15.35
CA LEU A 95 -1.65 -2.92 -14.86
C LEU A 95 -1.62 -2.73 -13.33
N LEU A 96 -1.28 -3.78 -12.57
CA LEU A 96 -1.15 -3.69 -11.11
C LEU A 96 0.01 -2.79 -10.68
N ILE A 97 1.14 -2.84 -11.39
CA ILE A 97 2.27 -1.93 -11.14
C ILE A 97 1.83 -0.48 -11.31
N ASP A 98 1.15 -0.16 -12.41
CA ASP A 98 0.71 1.22 -12.70
C ASP A 98 -0.25 1.73 -11.62
N LYS A 99 -1.20 0.89 -11.18
CA LYS A 99 -2.11 1.23 -10.07
C LYS A 99 -1.36 1.42 -8.75
N ASN A 100 -0.40 0.56 -8.45
CA ASN A 100 0.38 0.65 -7.23
C ASN A 100 1.27 1.89 -7.23
N ARG A 101 1.82 2.30 -8.39
CA ARG A 101 2.59 3.55 -8.53
C ARG A 101 1.74 4.78 -8.21
N GLN A 102 0.52 4.87 -8.73
CA GLN A 102 -0.41 5.94 -8.38
C GLN A 102 -0.69 5.98 -6.87
N THR A 103 -0.89 4.82 -6.26
CA THR A 103 -1.10 4.70 -4.81
C THR A 103 0.13 5.14 -4.02
N TYR A 104 1.32 4.74 -4.46
CA TYR A 104 2.59 5.11 -3.86
C TYR A 104 2.80 6.63 -3.87
N ASP A 105 2.53 7.29 -5.00
CA ASP A 105 2.65 8.74 -5.12
C ASP A 105 1.69 9.49 -4.19
N LEU A 106 0.45 8.99 -4.05
CA LEU A 106 -0.53 9.53 -3.09
C LEU A 106 -0.04 9.38 -1.64
N LEU A 107 0.45 8.19 -1.26
CA LEU A 107 0.99 7.94 0.08
C LEU A 107 2.17 8.86 0.39
N ARG A 108 3.09 9.03 -0.56
CA ARG A 108 4.25 9.92 -0.42
C ARG A 108 3.84 11.38 -0.23
N ASN A 109 2.82 11.82 -0.97
CA ASN A 109 2.24 13.16 -0.80
C ASN A 109 1.62 13.33 0.59
N ASP A 110 0.86 12.35 1.08
CA ASP A 110 0.23 12.43 2.41
C ASP A 110 1.24 12.40 3.56
N ILE A 111 2.29 11.58 3.44
CA ILE A 111 3.42 11.58 4.39
C ILE A 111 4.11 12.94 4.39
N SER A 112 4.31 13.56 3.22
CA SER A 112 4.95 14.88 3.13
C SER A 112 4.16 15.99 3.82
N LYS A 113 2.83 15.88 3.88
CA LYS A 113 1.95 16.83 4.58
C LYS A 113 2.04 16.70 6.10
N ILE A 114 2.27 15.49 6.61
CA ILE A 114 2.40 15.24 8.06
C ILE A 114 3.77 15.64 8.58
N LYS A 115 4.80 15.60 7.71
CA LYS A 115 6.16 16.04 8.04
C LYS A 115 6.33 17.56 8.03
N LYS A 116 5.39 18.31 7.46
CA LYS A 116 5.37 19.78 7.44
C LYS A 116 4.71 20.29 8.71
#